data_AF-A0A4R6JLB6-F1
#
_entry.id   AF-A0A4R6JLB6-F1
#
_cell.length_a   1.000
_cell.length_b   1.000
_cell.length_c   1.000
_cell.angle_alpha   90.00
_cell.angle_beta   90.00
_cell.angle_gamma   90.00
#
_symmetry.space_group_name_H-M   'P 1'
#
loop_
_entity.id
_entity.type
_entity.pdbx_description
1 polymer ?
#
loop_
_entity_poly.entity_id
_entity_poly.type
_entity_poly.pdbx_seq_one_letter_code
_entity_poly.pdbx_strand_id
1 'polypeptide(L)'
;MATQNLATATEGMQRAADEFESTNGGFRAINSTVNSAIAELGVSWTGEAAMKFQNAMAQWEQLFTGVMRELDVMRDSMLASKRDYTEGGDSALDAVSSFGSAVPQGIPGI
;
A
#
# COMPACT_ATOMS: atom_id res chain seq x y z
N MET A 1 18.31 -30.75 8.71
CA MET A 1 16.90 -30.31 8.82
C MET A 1 16.75 -28.85 8.38
N ALA A 2 17.35 -28.43 7.26
CA ALA A 2 17.31 -27.03 6.78
C ALA A 2 16.25 -26.80 5.68
N THR A 3 15.88 -27.86 4.95
CA THR A 3 14.95 -27.83 3.81
C THR A 3 13.48 -27.64 4.19
N GLN A 4 13.06 -28.00 5.41
CA GLN A 4 11.67 -27.85 5.86
C GLN A 4 11.30 -26.38 6.18
N ASN A 5 12.25 -25.60 6.74
CA ASN A 5 12.02 -24.18 7.00
C ASN A 5 11.98 -23.35 5.72
N LEU A 6 12.80 -23.68 4.71
CA LEU A 6 12.80 -23.02 3.40
C LEU A 6 11.48 -23.22 2.62
N ALA A 7 10.95 -24.45 2.61
CA ALA A 7 9.67 -24.73 1.95
C ALA A 7 8.50 -23.95 2.61
N THR A 8 8.48 -23.91 3.94
CA THR A 8 7.45 -23.21 4.71
C THR A 8 7.57 -21.68 4.58
N ALA A 9 8.80 -21.16 4.55
CA ALA A 9 9.07 -19.74 4.30
C ALA A 9 8.67 -19.31 2.88
N THR A 10 8.93 -20.16 1.87
CA THR A 10 8.58 -19.90 0.48
C THR A 10 7.06 -19.88 0.26
N GLU A 11 6.33 -20.83 0.88
CA GLU A 11 4.86 -20.87 0.81
C GLU A 11 4.22 -19.69 1.56
N GLY A 12 4.75 -19.34 2.74
CA GLY A 12 4.29 -18.19 3.52
C GLY A 12 4.53 -16.85 2.81
N MET A 13 5.70 -16.66 2.20
CA MET A 13 6.00 -15.46 1.41
C MET A 13 5.14 -15.35 0.16
N GLN A 14 4.84 -16.47 -0.51
CA GLN A 14 3.95 -16.47 -1.66
C GLN A 14 2.52 -16.07 -1.26
N ARG A 15 1.99 -16.66 -0.19
CA ARG A 15 0.66 -16.30 0.33
C ARG A 15 0.59 -14.83 0.75
N ALA A 16 1.64 -14.32 1.40
CA ALA A 16 1.73 -12.90 1.74
C ALA A 16 1.74 -12.02 0.48
N ALA A 17 2.54 -12.37 -0.54
CA ALA A 17 2.58 -11.63 -1.80
C ALA A 17 1.21 -11.57 -2.49
N ASP A 18 0.47 -12.68 -2.53
CA ASP A 18 -0.89 -12.74 -3.08
C ASP A 18 -1.85 -11.83 -2.27
N GLU A 19 -1.71 -11.80 -0.95
CA GLU A 19 -2.51 -10.94 -0.06
C GLU A 19 -2.19 -9.45 -0.26
N PHE A 20 -0.91 -9.10 -0.45
CA PHE A 20 -0.49 -7.74 -0.81
C PHE A 20 -1.02 -7.33 -2.18
N GLU A 21 -0.99 -8.21 -3.18
CA GLU A 21 -1.53 -7.94 -4.52
C GLU A 21 -3.04 -7.71 -4.48
N SER A 22 -3.79 -8.60 -3.82
CA SER A 22 -5.24 -8.47 -3.63
C SER A 22 -5.58 -7.17 -2.90
N THR A 23 -4.85 -6.87 -1.83
CA THR A 23 -5.05 -5.67 -1.01
C THR A 23 -4.75 -4.40 -1.81
N ASN A 24 -3.65 -4.36 -2.57
CA ASN A 24 -3.31 -3.23 -3.43
C ASN A 24 -4.35 -3.03 -4.55
N GLY A 25 -4.85 -4.12 -5.14
CA GLY A 25 -5.98 -4.08 -6.07
C GLY A 25 -7.23 -3.44 -5.45
N GLY A 26 -7.56 -3.82 -4.22
CA GLY A 26 -8.66 -3.22 -3.45
C GLY A 26 -8.47 -1.73 -3.19
N PHE A 27 -7.28 -1.32 -2.76
CA PHE A 27 -6.96 0.10 -2.54
C PHE A 27 -7.07 0.91 -3.84
N ARG A 28 -6.57 0.40 -4.97
CA ARG A 28 -6.71 1.06 -6.29
C ARG A 28 -8.17 1.25 -6.70
N ALA A 29 -9.02 0.25 -6.46
CA ALA A 29 -10.45 0.33 -6.73
C ALA A 29 -11.16 1.39 -5.86
N ILE A 30 -10.79 1.47 -4.57
CA ILE A 30 -11.30 2.49 -3.65
C ILE A 30 -10.90 3.89 -4.13
N ASN A 31 -9.64 4.08 -4.52
CA ASN A 31 -9.17 5.38 -5.02
C ASN A 31 -9.96 5.84 -6.26
N SER A 32 -10.14 4.93 -7.22
CA SER A 32 -10.94 5.21 -8.43
C SER A 32 -12.39 5.59 -8.10
N THR A 33 -12.98 4.93 -7.11
CA THR A 33 -14.37 5.18 -6.68
C THR A 33 -14.48 6.56 -6.02
N VAL A 34 -13.55 6.89 -5.12
CA VAL A 34 -13.54 8.18 -4.42
C VAL A 34 -13.31 9.33 -5.40
N ASN A 35 -12.35 9.20 -6.32
CA ASN A 35 -12.09 10.22 -7.34
C ASN A 35 -13.30 10.46 -8.25
N SER A 36 -14.02 9.39 -8.62
CA SER A 36 -15.26 9.52 -9.41
C SER A 36 -16.35 10.25 -8.63
N ALA A 37 -16.53 9.92 -7.34
CA ALA A 37 -17.52 10.57 -6.49
C ALA A 37 -17.20 12.06 -6.24
N ILE A 38 -15.93 12.43 -6.06
CA ILE A 38 -15.51 13.84 -5.93
C ILE A 38 -15.80 14.59 -7.22
N ALA A 39 -15.49 14.00 -8.38
CA ALA A 39 -15.74 14.62 -9.67
C ALA A 39 -17.22 14.90 -9.86
N GLU A 40 -18.10 13.94 -9.54
CA GLU A 40 -19.55 14.11 -9.60
C GLU A 40 -20.05 15.21 -8.64
N LEU A 41 -19.56 15.21 -7.40
CA LEU A 41 -19.90 16.21 -6.40
C LEU A 41 -19.47 17.63 -6.83
N GLY A 42 -18.30 17.75 -7.44
CA GLY A 42 -17.69 19.02 -7.84
C GLY A 42 -18.40 19.74 -9.00
N VAL A 43 -19.23 19.05 -9.80
CA VAL A 43 -19.95 19.67 -10.93
C VAL A 43 -21.00 20.67 -10.46
N SER A 44 -21.60 20.44 -9.29
CA SER A 44 -22.72 21.25 -8.79
C SER A 44 -22.45 21.88 -7.42
N TRP A 45 -21.45 21.40 -6.68
CA TRP A 45 -21.08 21.94 -5.38
C TRP A 45 -19.95 22.96 -5.49
N THR A 46 -20.30 24.22 -5.25
CA THR A 46 -19.37 25.36 -5.32
C THR A 46 -19.35 26.14 -4.01
N GLY A 47 -18.35 27.00 -3.82
CA GLY A 47 -18.19 27.85 -2.64
C GLY A 47 -17.02 27.46 -1.75
N GLU A 48 -16.84 28.19 -0.65
CA GLU A 48 -15.67 28.04 0.25
C GLU A 48 -15.59 26.63 0.88
N ALA A 49 -16.72 26.06 1.26
CA ALA A 49 -16.79 24.70 1.81
C ALA A 49 -16.38 23.65 0.77
N ALA A 50 -16.83 23.79 -0.47
CA ALA A 50 -16.45 22.89 -1.56
C ALA A 50 -14.93 22.96 -1.85
N MET A 51 -14.35 24.16 -1.86
CA MET A 51 -12.90 24.32 -2.00
C MET A 51 -12.11 23.67 -0.86
N LYS A 52 -12.55 23.83 0.39
CA LYS A 52 -11.90 23.18 1.55
C LYS A 52 -11.96 21.66 1.45
N PHE A 53 -13.11 21.11 1.05
CA PHE A 53 -13.26 19.68 0.83
C PHE A 53 -12.36 19.16 -0.30
N GLN A 54 -12.33 19.84 -1.45
CA GLN A 54 -11.45 19.45 -2.57
C GLN A 54 -9.98 19.46 -2.18
N ASN A 55 -9.54 20.46 -1.41
CA ASN A 55 -8.17 20.50 -0.88
C ASN A 55 -7.88 19.35 0.08
N ALA A 56 -8.82 19.01 0.97
CA ALA A 56 -8.69 17.88 1.87
C ALA A 56 -8.62 16.54 1.10
N MET A 57 -9.42 16.38 0.05
CA MET A 57 -9.40 15.19 -0.79
C MET A 57 -8.11 15.07 -1.61
N ALA A 58 -7.54 16.17 -2.08
CA ALA A 58 -6.24 16.16 -2.75
C ALA A 58 -5.11 15.72 -1.80
N GLN A 59 -5.14 16.17 -0.54
CA GLN A 59 -4.19 15.72 0.49
C GLN A 59 -4.39 14.24 0.83
N TRP A 60 -5.65 13.81 0.96
CA TRP A 60 -5.99 12.40 1.18
C TRP A 60 -5.46 11.52 0.03
N GLU A 61 -5.67 11.92 -1.23
CA GLU A 61 -5.20 11.18 -2.40
C GLU A 61 -3.66 11.04 -2.42
N GLN A 62 -2.93 12.09 -2.04
CA GLN A 62 -1.47 12.05 -1.93
C GLN A 62 -1.01 11.02 -0.88
N LEU A 63 -1.61 11.06 0.32
CA LEU A 63 -1.29 10.12 1.38
C LEU A 63 -1.66 8.68 1.00
N PHE A 64 -2.82 8.50 0.37
CA PHE A 64 -3.32 7.21 -0.08
C PHE A 64 -2.42 6.61 -1.17
N THR A 65 -1.93 7.44 -2.09
CA THR A 65 -0.94 7.04 -3.09
C THR A 65 0.40 6.65 -2.46
N GLY A 66 0.80 7.33 -1.37
CA GLY A 66 1.94 6.93 -0.55
C GLY A 66 1.79 5.52 0.01
N VAL A 67 0.64 5.22 0.63
CA VAL A 67 0.35 3.86 1.15
C VAL A 67 0.40 2.81 0.04
N MET A 68 -0.21 3.07 -1.12
CA MET A 68 -0.15 2.14 -2.26
C MET A 68 1.29 1.89 -2.73
N ARG A 69 2.13 2.92 -2.76
CA ARG A 69 3.55 2.79 -3.14
C ARG A 69 4.32 1.91 -2.15
N GLU A 70 4.08 2.05 -0.86
CA GLU A 70 4.73 1.21 0.15
C GLU A 70 4.27 -0.25 0.09
N LEU A 71 2.99 -0.49 -0.23
CA LEU A 71 2.49 -1.84 -0.49
C LEU A 71 3.18 -2.47 -1.71
N ASP A 72 3.42 -1.70 -2.78
CA ASP A 72 4.19 -2.15 -3.94
C ASP A 72 5.66 -2.44 -3.58
N VAL A 73 6.31 -1.60 -2.76
CA VAL A 73 7.69 -1.82 -2.28
C VAL A 73 7.80 -3.09 -1.43
N MET A 74 6.84 -3.34 -0.53
CA MET A 74 6.83 -4.56 0.27
C MET A 74 6.65 -5.81 -0.60
N ARG A 75 5.76 -5.78 -1.59
CA ARG A 75 5.63 -6.88 -2.56
C ARG A 75 6.95 -7.14 -3.29
N ASP A 76 7.60 -6.09 -3.77
CA ASP A 76 8.85 -6.21 -4.53
C ASP A 76 9.98 -6.75 -3.66
N SER A 77 10.06 -6.35 -2.38
CA SER A 77 11.00 -6.91 -1.41
C SER A 77 10.72 -8.39 -1.10
N MET A 78 9.45 -8.80 -1.00
CA MET A 78 9.10 -10.21 -0.81
C MET A 78 9.45 -11.06 -2.04
N LEU A 79 9.26 -10.54 -3.25
CA LEU A 79 9.68 -11.20 -4.49
C LEU A 79 11.22 -11.28 -4.62
N ALA A 80 11.92 -10.19 -4.28
CA ALA A 80 13.39 -10.16 -4.23
C ALA A 80 13.91 -11.16 -3.19
N SER A 81 13.33 -11.18 -1.99
CA SER A 81 13.68 -12.15 -0.95
C SER A 81 13.43 -13.57 -1.41
N LYS A 82 12.32 -13.87 -2.09
CA LYS A 82 12.07 -15.21 -2.66
C LYS A 82 13.17 -15.61 -3.64
N ARG A 83 13.61 -14.68 -4.50
CA ARG A 83 14.73 -14.91 -5.44
C ARG A 83 16.05 -15.14 -4.69
N ASP A 84 16.32 -14.31 -3.69
CA ASP A 84 17.50 -14.43 -2.83
C ASP A 84 17.44 -15.67 -1.93
N TYR A 85 16.28 -16.22 -1.58
CA TYR A 85 16.19 -17.51 -0.87
C TYR A 85 16.45 -18.69 -1.80
N THR A 86 16.09 -18.59 -3.08
CA THR A 86 16.49 -19.57 -4.10
C THR A 86 17.98 -19.49 -4.47
N GLU A 87 18.63 -18.34 -4.24
CA GLU A 87 20.05 -18.11 -4.56
C GLU A 87 20.99 -18.01 -3.31
N GLY A 88 20.43 -17.84 -2.11
CA GLY A 88 21.06 -17.72 -0.78
C GLY A 88 21.39 -16.29 -0.27
N GLY A 89 20.44 -15.53 0.33
CA GLY A 89 20.76 -14.40 1.27
C GLY A 89 19.74 -13.25 1.58
N ASP A 90 19.30 -13.13 2.84
CA ASP A 90 19.06 -11.95 3.74
C ASP A 90 18.32 -10.61 3.39
N SER A 91 17.46 -10.49 2.37
CA SER A 91 16.82 -9.18 2.01
C SER A 91 15.46 -8.82 2.67
N ALA A 92 14.85 -9.70 3.46
CA ALA A 92 13.44 -9.55 3.89
C ALA A 92 13.20 -8.56 5.05
N LEU A 93 14.23 -8.26 5.85
CA LEU A 93 14.07 -7.51 7.10
C LEU A 93 13.98 -5.99 6.91
N ASP A 94 14.53 -5.43 5.83
CA ASP A 94 14.59 -3.98 5.62
C ASP A 94 13.26 -3.36 5.17
N ALA A 95 12.43 -4.08 4.41
CA ALA A 95 11.17 -3.54 3.89
C ALA A 95 10.08 -3.36 4.96
N VAL A 96 10.05 -4.22 5.98
CA VAL A 96 9.10 -4.11 7.10
C VAL A 96 9.38 -2.86 7.95
N SER A 97 10.65 -2.47 8.08
CA SER A 97 11.04 -1.26 8.80
C SER A 97 10.58 0.02 8.07
N SER A 98 10.67 0.04 6.73
CA SER A 98 10.20 1.15 5.90
C SER A 98 8.70 1.43 6.08
N PHE A 99 7.87 0.37 6.05
CA PHE A 99 6.42 0.53 6.21
C PHE A 99 6.01 1.16 7.53
N GLY A 100 6.64 0.77 8.65
CA GLY A 100 6.34 1.33 9.97
C GLY A 100 6.60 2.84 10.07
N SER A 101 7.49 3.38 9.23
CA SER A 101 7.80 4.81 9.17
C SER A 101 6.92 5.60 8.20
N ALA A 102 6.31 4.92 7.22
CA ALA A 102 5.50 5.54 6.18
C ALA A 102 4.01 5.63 6.54
N VAL A 103 3.55 4.94 7.59
CA VAL A 103 2.22 5.13 8.16
C VAL A 103 2.21 6.44 8.96
N PRO A 104 1.48 7.49 8.52
CA PRO A 104 1.42 8.74 9.25
C PRO A 104 0.76 8.50 10.61
N GLN A 105 1.49 8.76 11.70
CA GLN A 105 0.91 8.83 13.04
C GLN A 105 0.07 10.11 13.15
N GLY A 106 -1.17 10.04 12.72
CA GLY A 106 -2.12 11.12 12.83
C GLY A 106 -3.04 11.18 11.62
N ILE A 107 -4.27 10.74 11.84
CA ILE A 107 -5.40 11.19 11.02
C ILE A 107 -5.53 12.70 11.31
N PRO A 108 -5.43 13.59 10.31
CA PRO A 108 -5.71 15.00 10.53
C PRO A 108 -7.18 15.17 10.92
N GLY A 109 -7.46 15.63 12.15
CA GLY A 109 -8.80 16.10 12.54
C GLY A 109 -9.53 15.36 13.66
N ILE A 110 -8.84 14.67 14.57
CA ILE A 110 -9.37 14.41 15.93
C ILE A 110 -8.57 15.18 16.98
#